data_AF-A0A970UCP0-F1
#
_entry.id   AF-A0A970UCP0-F1
#
_cell.length_a   1.000
_cell.length_b   1.000
_cell.length_c   1.000
_cell.angle_alpha   90.00
_cell.angle_beta   90.00
_cell.angle_gamma   90.00
#
_symmetry.space_group_name_H-M   'P 1'
#
loop_
_entity.id
_entity.type
_entity.pdbx_description
1 polymer ?
#
loop_
_entity_poly.entity_id
_entity_poly.type
_entity_poly.pdbx_seq_one_letter_code
_entity_poly.pdbx_strand_id
1 'polypeptide(L)' 'TEISSNEQTIDISRLPAGLYFVFIKTETGTDIQKLVIK' A
#
# COMPACT_ATOMS: atom_id res chain seq x y z
N THR A 1 26.41 -1.19 -6.40
CA THR A 1 25.19 -1.61 -7.12
C THR A 1 24.08 -0.68 -6.67
N GLU A 2 23.68 0.27 -7.52
CA GLU A 2 22.61 1.22 -7.19
C GLU A 2 21.27 0.47 -7.22
N ILE A 3 20.59 0.38 -6.08
CA ILE A 3 19.25 -0.19 -5.99
C ILE A 3 18.28 0.91 -6.40
N SER A 4 17.70 0.84 -7.61
CA SER A 4 16.62 1.75 -7.98
C SER A 4 15.36 1.37 -7.20
N SER A 5 15.03 2.18 -6.20
CA SER A 5 13.78 2.03 -5.45
C SER A 5 12.67 2.66 -6.27
N ASN A 6 11.83 1.84 -6.90
CA ASN A 6 10.67 2.31 -7.64
C ASN A 6 9.52 2.54 -6.65
N GLU A 7 9.48 3.73 -6.06
CA GLU A 7 8.47 4.12 -5.08
C GLU A 7 7.12 4.40 -5.78
N GLN A 8 6.05 3.76 -5.29
CA GLN A 8 4.69 4.04 -5.72
C GLN A 8 3.86 4.51 -4.52
N THR A 9 3.17 5.64 -4.69
CA THR A 9 2.39 6.27 -3.63
C THR A 9 0.93 6.36 -4.04
N ILE A 10 0.02 6.05 -3.11
CA ILE A 10 -1.43 6.13 -3.30
C ILE A 10 -1.97 7.21 -2.36
N ASP A 11 -2.71 8.18 -2.91
CA ASP A 11 -3.40 9.20 -2.12
C ASP A 11 -4.63 8.59 -1.42
N ILE A 12 -4.65 8.63 -0.09
CA ILE A 12 -5.74 8.13 0.75
C ILE A 12 -6.61 9.23 1.35
N SER A 13 -6.35 10.51 1.04
CA SER A 13 -7.00 11.67 1.67
C SER A 13 -8.52 11.72 1.49
N ARG A 14 -9.06 11.00 0.48
CA ARG A 14 -10.49 10.97 0.15
C ARG A 14 -11.20 9.70 0.62
N LEU A 15 -10.48 8.78 1.26
CA LEU A 15 -11.11 7.57 1.80
C LEU A 15 -11.86 7.92 3.09
N PRO A 16 -13.13 7.47 3.24
CA PRO A 16 -13.85 7.60 4.50
C PRO A 16 -13.10 6.99 5.69
N ALA A 17 -13.40 7.46 6.89
CA ALA A 17 -12.94 6.82 8.11
C ALA A 17 -13.41 5.36 8.14
N GLY A 18 -12.51 4.44 8.46
CA GLY A 18 -12.79 3.01 8.37
C GLY A 18 -11.55 2.13 8.39
N LEU A 19 -11.81 0.83 8.28
CA LEU A 19 -10.80 -0.22 8.21
C LEU A 19 -10.64 -0.69 6.76
N TYR A 20 -9.40 -0.63 6.26
CA TYR A 20 -9.04 -1.04 4.91
C TYR A 20 -7.97 -2.13 4.96
N PHE A 21 -8.01 -3.02 3.97
CA PHE A 21 -6.96 -3.99 3.71
C PHE A 21 -6.30 -3.65 2.38
N VAL A 22 -5.00 -3.42 2.42
CA VAL A 22 -4.19 -3.11 1.23
C VAL A 22 -3.51 -4.41 0.78
N PHE A 23 -3.72 -4.79 -0.47
CA PHE A 23 -3.09 -5.95 -1.08
C PHE A 23 -1.96 -5.48 -1.99
N ILE A 24 -0.72 -5.77 -1.61
CA ILE A 24 0.47 -5.42 -2.38
C ILE A 24 0.88 -6.67 -3.15
N LYS A 25 0.56 -6.70 -4.45
CA LYS A 25 0.92 -7.80 -5.34
C LYS A 25 2.22 -7.46 -6.07
N THR A 26 3.20 -8.35 -5.94
CA THR A 26 4.48 -8.30 -6.64
C THR A 26 4.67 -9.59 -7.42
N GLU A 27 5.68 -9.64 -8.28
CA GLU A 27 6.02 -10.87 -9.02
C GLU A 27 6.40 -12.02 -8.07
N THR A 28 6.95 -11.72 -6.89
CA THR A 28 7.44 -12.72 -5.93
C THR A 28 6.41 -13.11 -4.88
N GLY A 29 5.28 -12.41 -4.79
CA GLY A 29 4.25 -12.73 -3.81
C GLY A 29 3.23 -11.63 -3.57
N THR A 30 2.34 -11.89 -2.61
CA THR A 30 1.32 -10.94 -2.15
C THR A 30 1.53 -10.66 -0.66
N ASP A 31 1.58 -9.39 -0.29
CA ASP A 31 1.52 -8.94 1.10
C ASP A 31 0.18 -8.26 1.39
N ILE A 32 -0.29 -8.35 2.64
CA ILE A 32 -1.56 -7.78 3.07
C ILE A 32 -1.33 -6.90 4.29
N GLN A 33 -1.66 -5.62 4.15
CA GLN A 33 -1.50 -4.62 5.21
C GLN A 33 -2.85 -4.10 5.69
N LYS A 34 -2.97 -3.86 7.00
CA LYS A 34 -4.17 -3.31 7.62
C LYS A 34 -4.01 -1.80 7.80
N LEU A 35 -4.89 -1.02 7.20
CA LEU A 35 -4.90 0.44 7.27
C LEU A 35 -6.14 0.93 8.02
N VAL A 36 -5.94 1.76 9.05
CA VAL A 36 -7.01 2.39 9.82
C VAL A 36 -7.03 3.88 9.50
N ILE A 37 -8.12 4.36 8.94
CA ILE A 37 -8.35 5.79 8.66
C ILE A 37 -9.33 6.32 9.71
N LYS A 38 -8.96 7.43 10.36
CA LYS A 38 -9.75 8.09 11.42
C LYS A 38 -10.51 9.27 10.86
#